data_AF-A0A537BC02-F1
#
_entry.id   AF-A0A537BC02-F1
#
_cell.length_a   1.000
_cell.length_b   1.000
_cell.length_c   1.000
_cell.angle_alpha   90.00
_cell.angle_beta   90.00
_cell.angle_gamma   90.00
#
_symmetry.space_group_name_H-M   'P 1'
#
loop_
_entity.id
_entity.type
_entity.pdbx_description
1 polymer ?
#
loop_
_entity_poly.entity_id
_entity_poly.type
_entity_poly.pdbx_seq_one_letter_code
_entity_poly.pdbx_strand_id
1 'polypeptide(L)'
;FNTAMLAVACGLPIVTREGRFLRGRLASGILKRMGLPELVGQSEEDYVALAVKLARDTEYRAHIRERMAASRHALFADIAPIRALEAFLVKATRRT
;
A
#
# COMPACT_ATOMS: atom_id res chain seq x y z
N PHE A 1 6.01 -7.70 1.66
CA PHE A 1 5.40 -6.53 2.33
C PHE A 1 6.47 -5.59 2.89
N ASN A 2 7.48 -6.08 3.63
CA ASN A 2 8.62 -5.25 4.05
C ASN A 2 9.27 -4.50 2.88
N THR A 3 9.57 -5.20 1.78
CA THR A 3 10.13 -4.56 0.57
C THR A 3 9.19 -3.53 -0.07
N ALA A 4 7.87 -3.74 -0.01
CA ALA A 4 6.89 -2.76 -0.48
C ALA A 4 6.88 -1.50 0.39
N MET A 5 6.91 -1.65 1.72
CA MET A 5 7.05 -0.54 2.66
C MET A 5 8.36 0.23 2.46
N LEU A 6 9.47 -0.48 2.24
CA LEU A 6 10.76 0.13 1.93
C LEU A 6 10.75 0.88 0.60
N ALA A 7 10.14 0.32 -0.45
CA ALA A 7 9.98 1.01 -1.72
C ALA A 7 9.21 2.33 -1.55
N VAL A 8 8.10 2.31 -0.78
CA VAL A 8 7.36 3.54 -0.44
C VAL A 8 8.23 4.53 0.35
N ALA A 9 9.00 4.07 1.33
CA ALA A 9 9.90 4.93 2.11
C ALA A 9 10.93 5.62 1.20
N CYS A 10 11.45 4.90 0.20
CA CYS A 10 12.37 5.41 -0.82
C CYS A 10 11.70 6.23 -1.93
N GLY A 11 10.37 6.38 -1.92
CA GLY A 11 9.64 7.10 -2.99
C GLY A 11 9.69 6.38 -4.35
N LEU A 12 9.79 5.05 -4.33
CA LEU A 12 9.78 4.17 -5.49
C LEU A 12 8.36 3.66 -5.75
N PRO A 13 7.74 3.99 -6.90
CA PRO A 13 6.45 3.44 -7.28
C PRO A 13 6.47 1.93 -7.38
N ILE A 14 5.41 1.29 -6.90
CA ILE A 14 5.20 -0.16 -6.97
C ILE A 14 3.87 -0.46 -7.63
N VAL A 15 3.81 -1.60 -8.32
CA VAL A 15 2.58 -2.21 -8.82
C VAL A 15 2.36 -3.53 -8.09
N THR A 16 1.12 -3.95 -7.95
CA THR A 16 0.80 -5.24 -7.33
C THR A 16 -0.48 -5.84 -7.89
N ARG A 17 -0.76 -7.08 -7.51
CA ARG A 17 -2.03 -7.77 -7.78
C ARG A 17 -2.46 -8.48 -6.51
N GLU A 18 -3.76 -8.47 -6.22
CA GLU A 18 -4.28 -9.17 -5.05
C GLU A 18 -4.29 -10.68 -5.25
N GLY A 19 -3.66 -11.39 -4.31
CA GLY A 19 -3.82 -12.84 -4.17
C GLY A 19 -5.02 -13.22 -3.31
N ARG A 20 -5.37 -14.51 -3.32
CA ARG A 20 -6.49 -15.08 -2.55
C ARG A 20 -6.36 -14.90 -1.03
N PHE A 21 -5.14 -14.98 -0.50
CA PHE A 21 -4.87 -14.97 0.94
C PHE A 21 -4.34 -13.62 1.40
N LEU A 22 -4.48 -13.33 2.70
CA LEU A 22 -3.99 -12.09 3.32
C LEU A 22 -2.54 -11.75 2.92
N ARG A 23 -1.66 -12.76 2.86
CA ARG A 23 -0.26 -12.58 2.47
C ARG A 23 -0.10 -11.94 1.09
N GLY A 24 -0.99 -12.27 0.15
CA GLY A 24 -1.03 -11.70 -1.20
C GLY A 24 -1.77 -10.36 -1.32
N ARG A 25 -2.24 -9.79 -0.20
CA ARG A 25 -3.03 -8.53 -0.18
C ARG A 25 -2.33 -7.41 0.61
N LEU A 26 -1.13 -7.65 1.13
CA LEU A 26 -0.41 -6.65 1.92
C LEU A 26 0.02 -5.44 1.07
N ALA A 27 0.57 -5.65 -0.12
CA ALA A 27 0.99 -4.56 -0.98
C ALA A 27 -0.21 -3.75 -1.51
N SER A 28 -1.32 -4.40 -1.83
CA SER A 28 -2.54 -3.70 -2.24
C SER A 28 -3.17 -2.92 -1.09
N GLY A 29 -3.13 -3.45 0.14
CA GLY A 29 -3.56 -2.73 1.34
C GLY A 29 -2.76 -1.45 1.57
N ILE A 30 -1.44 -1.50 1.39
CA ILE A 30 -0.55 -0.32 1.45
C ILE A 30 -0.99 0.72 0.41
N LEU A 31 -1.13 0.32 -0.85
CA LEU A 31 -1.52 1.23 -1.95
C LEU A 31 -2.91 1.83 -1.74
N LYS A 32 -3.88 1.02 -1.28
CA LYS A 32 -5.23 1.49 -0.94
C LYS A 32 -5.20 2.48 0.23
N ARG A 33 -4.40 2.23 1.28
CA ARG A 33 -4.24 3.16 2.42
C ARG A 33 -3.63 4.49 1.99
N MET A 34 -2.77 4.46 0.97
CA MET A 34 -2.17 5.65 0.34
C MET A 34 -3.08 6.33 -0.69
N GLY A 35 -4.29 5.81 -0.94
CA GLY A 35 -5.19 6.36 -1.95
C GLY A 35 -4.73 6.13 -3.40
N LEU A 36 -4.07 5.00 -3.67
CA LEU A 36 -3.51 4.62 -4.97
C LEU A 36 -4.05 3.25 -5.47
N PRO A 37 -5.37 3.00 -5.45
CA PRO A 37 -5.92 1.71 -5.90
C PRO A 37 -5.63 1.39 -7.37
N GLU A 38 -5.37 2.39 -8.21
CA GLU A 38 -5.04 2.24 -9.63
C GLU A 38 -3.71 1.51 -9.90
N LEU A 39 -2.86 1.36 -8.87
CA LEU A 39 -1.61 0.58 -8.95
C LEU A 39 -1.81 -0.90 -8.59
N VAL A 40 -3.07 -1.33 -8.42
CA VAL A 40 -3.46 -2.72 -8.13
C VAL A 40 -4.14 -3.33 -9.37
N GLY A 41 -3.43 -4.20 -10.09
CA GLY A 41 -3.97 -4.91 -11.25
C GLY A 41 -5.08 -5.89 -10.86
N GLN A 42 -6.11 -6.02 -11.70
CA GLN A 42 -7.24 -6.92 -11.47
C GLN A 42 -7.02 -8.30 -12.10
N SER A 43 -6.24 -8.36 -13.19
CA SER A 43 -5.74 -9.59 -13.81
C SER A 43 -4.21 -9.60 -13.91
N GLU A 44 -3.65 -10.69 -14.45
CA GLU A 44 -2.21 -10.77 -14.75
C GLU A 44 -1.84 -9.82 -15.89
N GLU A 45 -2.70 -9.70 -16.90
CA GLU A 45 -2.56 -8.78 -18.02
C GLU A 45 -2.57 -7.32 -17.54
N ASP A 46 -3.49 -6.97 -16.64
CA ASP A 46 -3.54 -5.63 -16.04
C ASP A 46 -2.27 -5.32 -15.24
N TYR A 47 -1.78 -6.30 -14.47
CA TYR A 47 -0.56 -6.15 -13.69
C TYR A 47 0.65 -5.86 -14.61
N VAL A 48 0.77 -6.61 -15.71
CA VAL A 48 1.82 -6.38 -16.71
C VAL A 48 1.64 -5.02 -17.39
N ALA A 49 0.43 -4.68 -17.81
CA ALA A 49 0.14 -3.40 -18.45
C ALA A 49 0.47 -2.20 -17.54
N LEU A 50 0.13 -2.28 -16.25
CA LEU A 50 0.48 -1.27 -15.25
C LEU A 50 2.00 -1.18 -15.05
N ALA A 51 2.70 -2.31 -14.97
CA ALA A 51 4.16 -2.34 -14.86
C ALA A 51 4.82 -1.67 -16.07
N VAL A 52 4.35 -2.00 -17.28
CA VAL A 52 4.84 -1.42 -18.54
C VAL A 52 4.55 0.07 -18.61
N LYS A 53 3.33 0.50 -18.26
CA LYS A 53 2.95 1.92 -18.21
C LYS A 53 3.87 2.67 -17.25
N LEU A 54 4.02 2.19 -16.02
CA LEU A 54 4.89 2.81 -15.02
C LEU A 54 6.37 2.88 -15.46
N ALA A 55 6.84 1.91 -16.25
CA ALA A 55 8.21 1.88 -16.77
C ALA A 55 8.42 2.82 -17.98
N ARG A 56 7.45 2.91 -18.89
CA ARG A 56 7.61 3.63 -20.17
C ARG A 56 7.06 5.05 -20.16
N ASP A 57 6.01 5.30 -19.40
CA ASP A 57 5.35 6.59 -19.29
C ASP A 57 6.00 7.41 -18.16
N THR A 58 6.88 8.33 -18.55
CA THR A 58 7.64 9.19 -17.61
C THR A 58 6.75 10.16 -16.87
N GLU A 59 5.72 10.69 -17.52
CA GLU A 59 4.78 11.65 -16.94
C GLU A 59 3.89 10.96 -15.90
N TYR A 60 3.32 9.80 -16.26
CA TYR A 60 2.55 8.99 -15.33
C TYR A 60 3.39 8.56 -14.12
N ARG A 61 4.64 8.13 -14.34
CA ARG A 61 5.55 7.77 -13.25
C ARG A 61 5.85 8.96 -12.33
N ALA A 62 6.07 10.16 -12.89
CA ALA A 62 6.29 11.37 -12.10
C ALA A 62 5.06 11.72 -11.25
N HIS A 63 3.87 11.70 -11.86
CA HIS A 63 2.59 11.94 -11.17
C HIS A 63 2.37 10.96 -10.01
N ILE A 64 2.64 9.66 -10.22
CA ILE A 64 2.52 8.66 -9.15
C ILE A 64 3.52 8.92 -8.02
N ARG A 65 4.77 9.30 -8.33
CA ARG A 65 5.76 9.64 -7.30
C ARG A 65 5.33 10.82 -6.44
N GLU A 66 4.76 11.85 -7.05
CA GLU A 66 4.23 13.02 -6.34
C GLU A 66 3.10 12.62 -5.38
N ARG A 67 2.12 11.85 -5.88
CA ARG A 67 1.03 11.36 -5.03
C ARG A 67 1.51 10.46 -3.90
N MET A 68 2.48 9.59 -4.15
CA MET A 68 3.09 8.77 -3.11
C MET A 68 3.82 9.60 -2.05
N ALA A 69 4.56 10.62 -2.46
CA ALA A 69 5.23 11.52 -1.52
C ALA A 69 4.22 12.26 -0.64
N ALA A 70 3.10 12.70 -1.21
CA ALA A 70 2.03 13.38 -0.50
C ALA A 70 1.30 12.44 0.50
N SER A 71 1.10 11.16 0.18
CA SER A 71 0.28 10.25 1.01
C SER A 71 1.04 9.27 1.90
N ARG A 72 2.36 9.10 1.73
CA ARG A 72 3.14 8.12 2.51
C ARG A 72 3.07 8.30 4.03
N HIS A 73 2.79 9.52 4.51
CA HIS A 73 2.60 9.79 5.94
C HIS A 73 1.48 8.94 6.57
N ALA A 74 0.45 8.58 5.79
CA ALA A 74 -0.66 7.73 6.22
C ALA A 74 -0.24 6.29 6.60
N LEU A 75 0.99 5.89 6.27
CA LEU A 75 1.54 4.59 6.64
C LEU A 75 2.47 4.65 7.85
N PHE A 76 3.19 5.76 8.03
CA PHE A 76 4.27 5.87 9.02
C PHE A 76 3.88 6.68 10.26
N ALA A 77 2.89 7.56 10.15
CA ALA A 77 2.48 8.47 11.21
C ALA A 77 1.02 8.24 11.66
N ASP A 78 0.47 7.05 11.40
CA ASP A 78 -0.90 6.72 11.78
C ASP A 78 -0.95 6.07 13.17
N ILE A 79 -1.46 6.82 14.16
CA ILE A 79 -1.63 6.34 15.54
C ILE A 79 -2.89 5.48 15.70
N ALA A 80 -3.83 5.51 14.75
CA ALA A 80 -5.13 4.85 14.92
C ALA A 80 -5.01 3.33 15.12
N PRO A 81 -4.16 2.58 14.38
CA PRO A 81 -3.95 1.16 14.65
C PRO A 81 -3.39 0.87 16.04
N ILE A 82 -2.52 1.76 16.56
CA ILE A 82 -1.97 1.63 17.91
C ILE A 82 -3.08 1.78 18.94
N ARG A 83 -3.89 2.84 18.85
CA ARG A 83 -5.02 3.07 19.76
C ARG A 83 -6.08 1.96 19.67
N ALA A 84 -6.34 1.46 18.47
CA ALA A 84 -7.27 0.34 18.27
C ALA A 84 -6.77 -0.94 18.95
N LEU A 85 -5.47 -1.23 18.83
CA LEU A 85 -4.86 -2.38 19.50
C LEU A 85 -4.88 -2.22 21.03
N GLU A 86 -4.53 -1.04 21.56
CA GLU A 86 -4.62 -0.73 22.98
C GLU A 86 -6.04 -0.99 23.53
N ALA A 87 -7.06 -0.43 22.87
CA ALA A 87 -8.45 -0.60 23.27
C ALA A 87 -8.89 -2.07 23.22
N PHE A 88 -8.47 -2.80 22.18
CA PHE A 88 -8.72 -4.23 22.06
C PHE A 88 -8.11 -5.02 23.23
N LEU A 89 -6.84 -4.78 23.55
CA LEU A 89 -6.13 -5.48 24.63
C LEU A 89 -6.76 -5.20 25.99
N VAL A 90 -7.08 -3.94 26.31
CA VAL A 90 -7.76 -3.58 27.56
C VAL A 90 -9.12 -4.30 27.69
N LYS A 91 -9.87 -4.38 26.59
CA LYS A 91 -11.17 -5.08 26.58
C LYS A 91 -11.01 -6.59 26.74
N ALA A 92 -9.99 -7.18 26.12
CA ALA A 92 -9.76 -8.62 26.14
C ALA A 92 -9.34 -9.11 27.54
N THR A 93 -8.53 -8.33 28.26
CA THR A 93 -8.00 -8.72 29.58
C THR A 93 -8.98 -8.48 30.73
N ARG A 94 -9.89 -7.51 30.61
CA ARG A 94 -10.97 -7.24 31.59
C ARG A 94 -12.12 -8.26 31.55
N ARG A 95 -12.11 -9.21 30.61
CA ARG A 95 -13.12 -10.28 30.47
C ARG A 95 -12.70 -11.60 31.16
N THR A 96 -11.72 -11.53 32.05
CA THR A 96 -11.31 -12.61 32.96
C THR A 96 -11.77 -12.24 34.36
#